data_AF-A0A4Q3K0L9-F1
#
_entry.id   AF-A0A4Q3K0L9-F1
#
_cell.length_a   1.000
_cell.length_b   1.000
_cell.length_c   1.000
_cell.angle_alpha   90.00
_cell.angle_beta   90.00
_cell.angle_gamma   90.00
#
_symmetry.space_group_name_H-M   'P 1'
#
loop_
_entity.id
_entity.type
_entity.pdbx_description
1 polymer ?
#
loop_
_entity_poly.entity_id
_entity_poly.type
_entity_poly.pdbx_seq_one_letter_code
_entity_poly.pdbx_strand_id
1 'polypeptide(L)'
;MAITTTTTLAWADELVTGWPGTIDWTATLAGRPTMLGVLGALIASFGLGTLGTFVTREVARRVGFVAKPRADRWHAKPVALAGAVAMFALGMIDDIVQLRPSVKLGGQLLVAVATTAYGPVLPWTPLGPVNQAITVFWLVGVTNAVNLLDNMDGLSGGVVGIGALVQAYFFAAQGQMTEAAICCALAGALGGFLLFNFHPASIFMGDAGALFLGFTVASLALHQGYGRSRSLVVTIAGPVLLLLIPIFDTTFVSITRTLRGRPISQGGRDHTSHRLVLLGLSERSAVLTLWALTLFAGFIGVLTRHSVGYAVFVGLPITLVVLSVIGVQLARTNLEGLGQGRGRQLVSLGALGYRLRLFEVCLDTLLALISLGVAFLVRFDGDVPDGIEQKLYQVFPALVAGKLLGLYLSGAYAGLWRHAGRHELMVLVRGSVFGGLGGLGVVSLIVGFRSLSRGALLLDIVVFTGLALVVRVSFQSLQTALGAPAATAPTTPTRRVLLWGADATSALLIRQLTDREALEPVGFLDDNVLMQGCTIHGLTVLGDSTRAADLLRDGVADEILITGLTVDEPRRLALVEAVGQERVRQLRVSLEPSRAPS
;
A
#
# COMPACT_ATOMS: atom_id res chain seq x y z
N MET A 1 10.41 -36.12 44.50
CA MET A 1 11.84 -35.77 44.44
C MET A 1 11.93 -34.29 44.08
N ALA A 2 12.26 -33.43 45.04
CA ALA A 2 12.39 -31.99 44.80
C ALA A 2 13.87 -31.64 44.62
N ILE A 3 14.18 -30.74 43.69
CA ILE A 3 15.51 -30.16 43.52
C ILE A 3 15.33 -28.65 43.50
N THR A 4 15.95 -27.97 44.45
CA THR A 4 15.90 -26.51 44.63
C THR A 4 16.96 -25.82 43.75
N THR A 5 16.54 -24.80 43.01
CA THR A 5 17.45 -23.87 42.30
C THR A 5 17.20 -22.44 42.75
N THR A 6 17.61 -22.14 43.99
CA THR A 6 17.49 -20.82 44.63
C THR A 6 18.81 -20.41 45.28
N THR A 7 19.79 -19.97 44.48
CA THR A 7 21.02 -19.25 44.93
C THR A 7 21.83 -18.71 43.74
N THR A 8 21.42 -17.56 43.15
CA THR A 8 22.25 -16.84 42.15
C THR A 8 22.08 -15.31 42.10
N LEU A 9 21.03 -14.73 42.71
CA LEU A 9 20.66 -13.31 42.52
C LEU A 9 20.68 -12.42 43.77
N ALA A 10 20.92 -12.96 44.97
CA ALA A 10 20.88 -12.16 46.22
C ALA A 10 21.85 -10.96 46.24
N TRP A 11 22.98 -11.05 45.52
CA TRP A 11 23.98 -9.99 45.40
C TRP A 11 23.59 -8.84 44.45
N ALA A 12 22.47 -8.97 43.72
CA ALA A 12 21.97 -7.93 42.82
C ALA A 12 21.04 -6.94 43.56
N ASP A 13 20.19 -7.43 44.47
CA ASP A 13 19.20 -6.59 45.17
C ASP A 13 19.85 -5.61 46.18
N GLU A 14 20.97 -6.00 46.81
CA GLU A 14 21.74 -5.12 47.71
C GLU A 14 22.38 -3.93 46.97
N LEU A 15 22.73 -4.08 45.69
CA LEU A 15 23.31 -3.00 44.88
C LEU A 15 22.27 -1.98 44.37
N VAL A 16 20.99 -2.35 44.32
CA VAL A 16 19.90 -1.46 43.89
C VAL A 16 19.34 -0.64 45.06
N THR A 17 19.40 -1.18 46.28
CA THR A 17 18.75 -0.61 47.47
C THR A 17 19.60 0.39 48.25
N GLY A 18 20.91 0.47 47.99
CA GLY A 18 21.88 1.26 48.79
C GLY A 18 22.09 2.73 48.39
N TRP A 19 21.39 3.30 47.41
CA TRP A 19 21.71 4.63 46.86
C TRP A 19 20.69 5.72 47.27
N PRO A 20 21.08 6.72 48.09
CA PRO A 20 20.17 7.76 48.59
C PRO A 20 19.86 8.80 47.51
N GLY A 21 18.92 8.46 46.64
CA GLY A 21 18.50 9.31 45.51
C GLY A 21 17.50 8.68 44.54
N THR A 22 17.13 7.41 44.72
CA THR A 22 16.07 6.77 43.93
C THR A 22 14.71 7.40 44.25
N ILE A 23 14.18 8.21 43.32
CA ILE A 23 12.79 8.65 43.36
C ILE A 23 11.90 7.41 43.28
N ASP A 24 11.05 7.21 44.29
CA ASP A 24 10.07 6.13 44.29
C ASP A 24 8.91 6.46 43.35
N TRP A 25 9.11 6.09 42.08
CA TRP A 25 8.07 6.16 41.06
C TRP A 25 6.91 5.19 41.32
N THR A 26 7.08 4.15 42.15
CA THR A 26 5.98 3.24 42.51
C THR A 26 4.99 3.94 43.46
N ALA A 27 5.49 4.71 44.45
CA ALA A 27 4.66 5.59 45.26
C ALA A 27 4.00 6.70 44.41
N THR A 28 4.75 7.29 43.48
CA THR A 28 4.24 8.36 42.59
C THR A 28 3.15 7.86 41.62
N LEU A 29 3.15 6.57 41.28
CA LEU A 29 2.16 5.90 40.42
C LEU A 29 1.16 5.02 41.21
N ALA A 30 1.15 5.08 42.55
CA ALA A 30 0.36 4.18 43.41
C ALA A 30 -1.17 4.38 43.28
N GLY A 31 -1.61 5.51 42.73
CA GLY A 31 -3.02 5.72 42.39
C GLY A 31 -3.41 4.84 41.21
N ARG A 32 -4.11 3.71 41.49
CA ARG A 32 -4.66 2.78 40.48
C ARG A 32 -5.14 3.54 39.23
N PRO A 33 -4.46 3.43 38.07
CA PRO A 33 -4.74 4.30 36.93
C PRO A 33 -6.17 4.07 36.40
N THR A 34 -7.04 5.04 36.70
CA THR A 34 -8.45 5.04 36.31
C THR A 34 -8.64 5.60 34.91
N MET A 35 -9.84 5.43 34.34
CA MET A 35 -10.24 6.07 33.08
C MET A 35 -10.09 7.61 33.14
N LEU A 36 -10.30 8.21 34.31
CA LEU A 36 -10.04 9.64 34.56
C LEU A 36 -8.55 9.99 34.48
N GLY A 37 -7.66 9.11 34.97
CA GLY A 37 -6.21 9.28 34.83
C GLY A 37 -5.73 9.21 33.38
N VAL A 38 -6.26 8.26 32.59
CA VAL A 38 -5.96 8.13 31.16
C VAL A 38 -6.43 9.36 30.37
N LEU A 39 -7.63 9.86 30.67
CA LEU A 39 -8.16 11.10 30.06
C LEU A 39 -7.35 12.34 30.50
N GLY A 40 -6.96 12.41 31.77
CA GLY A 40 -6.09 13.46 32.30
C GLY A 40 -4.72 13.49 31.63
N ALA A 41 -4.11 12.33 31.38
CA ALA A 41 -2.85 12.21 30.67
C ALA A 41 -2.93 12.73 29.22
N LEU A 42 -4.03 12.44 28.51
CA LEU A 42 -4.31 12.98 27.16
C LEU A 42 -4.40 14.51 27.18
N ILE A 43 -5.21 15.08 28.08
CA ILE A 43 -5.47 16.52 28.16
C ILE A 43 -4.22 17.28 28.61
N ALA A 44 -3.53 16.80 29.65
CA ALA A 44 -2.30 17.42 30.15
C ALA A 44 -1.19 17.40 29.09
N SER A 45 -1.02 16.29 28.37
CA SER A 45 0.00 16.17 27.33
C SER A 45 -0.34 16.97 26.07
N PHE A 46 -1.62 17.19 25.78
CA PHE A 46 -2.06 18.14 24.75
C PHE A 46 -1.73 19.59 25.14
N GLY A 47 -2.00 19.99 26.39
CA GLY A 47 -1.65 21.32 26.89
C GLY A 47 -0.13 21.55 26.90
N LEU A 48 0.63 20.63 27.48
CA LEU A 48 2.09 20.66 27.52
C LEU A 48 2.72 20.57 26.12
N GLY A 49 2.18 19.73 25.24
CA GLY A 49 2.62 19.62 23.85
C GLY A 49 2.38 20.93 23.07
N THR A 50 1.22 21.55 23.22
CA THR A 50 0.91 22.84 22.59
C THR A 50 1.83 23.96 23.10
N LEU A 51 2.00 24.08 24.42
CA LEU A 51 2.86 25.08 25.05
C LEU A 51 4.33 24.86 24.72
N GLY A 52 4.82 23.63 24.85
CA GLY A 52 6.20 23.25 24.54
C GLY A 52 6.52 23.46 23.06
N THR A 53 5.58 23.16 22.16
CA THR A 53 5.73 23.43 20.72
C THR A 53 5.79 24.93 20.43
N PHE A 54 4.91 25.73 21.05
CA PHE A 54 4.93 27.19 20.93
C PHE A 54 6.26 27.79 21.42
N VAL A 55 6.71 27.39 22.63
CA VAL A 55 7.98 27.84 23.21
C VAL A 55 9.17 27.42 22.34
N THR A 56 9.20 26.17 21.87
CA THR A 56 10.28 25.67 21.00
C THR A 56 10.33 26.43 19.67
N ARG A 57 9.17 26.68 19.04
CA ARG A 57 9.06 27.47 17.81
C ARG A 57 9.56 28.91 18.01
N GLU A 58 9.21 29.54 19.12
CA GLU A 58 9.59 30.93 19.41
C GLU A 58 11.08 31.05 19.80
N VAL A 59 11.61 30.11 20.60
CA VAL A 59 13.03 30.06 20.96
C VAL A 59 13.89 29.75 19.72
N ALA A 60 13.52 28.77 18.89
CA ALA A 60 14.26 28.45 17.67
C ALA A 60 14.34 29.64 16.70
N ARG A 61 13.27 30.43 16.59
CA ARG A 61 13.25 31.69 15.80
C ARG A 61 14.20 32.74 16.38
N ARG A 62 14.20 32.95 17.70
CA ARG A 62 15.05 33.96 18.39
C ARG A 62 16.53 33.59 18.42
N VAL A 63 16.85 32.30 18.56
CA VAL A 63 18.22 31.77 18.59
C VAL A 63 18.78 31.55 17.18
N GLY A 64 17.97 31.69 16.13
CA GLY A 64 18.37 31.43 14.74
C GLY A 64 18.62 29.95 14.46
N PHE A 65 18.04 29.05 15.27
CA PHE A 65 18.25 27.60 15.25
C PHE A 65 17.43 26.96 14.11
N VAL A 66 17.84 27.28 12.88
CA VAL A 66 17.21 26.88 11.62
C VAL A 66 18.27 26.20 10.75
N ALA A 67 18.00 24.96 10.31
CA ALA A 67 19.01 24.05 9.77
C ALA A 67 19.83 24.63 8.60
N LYS A 68 21.17 24.62 8.75
CA LYS A 68 22.18 24.90 7.71
C LYS A 68 23.41 23.98 7.93
N PRO A 69 24.10 23.51 6.87
CA PRO A 69 24.98 22.35 6.98
C PRO A 69 26.48 22.64 7.15
N ARG A 70 27.20 21.66 7.76
CA ARG A 70 28.67 21.48 7.86
C ARG A 70 29.43 22.41 8.84
N ALA A 71 30.46 21.96 9.59
CA ALA A 71 30.96 20.60 9.88
C ALA A 71 31.88 20.58 11.13
N ASP A 72 32.33 19.37 11.53
CA ASP A 72 33.49 19.00 12.37
C ASP A 72 33.38 18.82 13.92
N ARG A 73 33.52 17.55 14.35
CA ARG A 73 33.97 16.99 15.67
C ARG A 73 32.94 16.81 16.82
N TRP A 74 33.36 16.03 17.84
CA TRP A 74 32.62 15.47 19.00
C TRP A 74 33.57 15.48 20.24
N HIS A 75 33.33 14.99 21.48
CA HIS A 75 32.81 13.73 22.08
C HIS A 75 32.42 13.98 23.57
N ALA A 76 31.85 13.10 24.43
CA ALA A 76 30.92 11.94 24.34
C ALA A 76 30.63 11.33 25.75
N LYS A 77 29.55 10.51 25.89
CA LYS A 77 29.22 9.54 26.97
C LYS A 77 28.69 10.08 28.33
N PRO A 78 27.83 9.32 29.07
CA PRO A 78 27.63 7.86 29.05
C PRO A 78 26.31 7.31 28.46
N VAL A 79 25.38 6.79 29.28
CA VAL A 79 24.33 5.78 28.94
C VAL A 79 23.04 6.02 29.74
N ALA A 80 21.86 5.55 29.27
CA ALA A 80 20.54 5.85 29.88
C ALA A 80 19.41 4.84 29.59
N LEU A 81 18.27 5.03 30.30
CA LEU A 81 16.96 4.35 30.20
C LEU A 81 16.19 4.72 28.90
N ALA A 82 16.91 4.79 27.79
CA ALA A 82 16.62 5.73 26.71
C ALA A 82 16.41 5.05 25.34
N GLY A 83 15.54 4.05 25.21
CA GLY A 83 15.24 3.47 23.89
C GLY A 83 14.70 4.52 22.91
N ALA A 84 13.52 5.07 23.22
CA ALA A 84 12.94 6.16 22.44
C ALA A 84 13.78 7.45 22.51
N VAL A 85 14.35 7.79 23.67
CA VAL A 85 15.15 9.01 23.85
C VAL A 85 16.50 8.95 23.11
N ALA A 86 17.08 7.77 22.88
CA ALA A 86 18.25 7.60 22.02
C ALA A 86 17.88 7.59 20.53
N MET A 87 16.67 7.18 20.15
CA MET A 87 16.16 7.41 18.78
C MET A 87 15.89 8.89 18.52
N PHE A 88 15.34 9.61 19.51
CA PHE A 88 15.21 11.07 19.49
C PHE A 88 16.58 11.74 19.36
N ALA A 89 17.57 11.34 20.19
CA ALA A 89 18.92 11.88 20.13
C ALA A 89 19.63 11.51 18.81
N LEU A 90 19.45 10.30 18.29
CA LEU A 90 19.98 9.88 16.99
C LEU A 90 19.39 10.72 15.85
N GLY A 91 18.09 10.97 15.87
CA GLY A 91 17.40 11.80 14.88
C GLY A 91 17.74 13.27 15.02
N MET A 92 17.95 13.77 16.23
CA MET A 92 18.46 15.14 16.48
C MET A 92 19.90 15.29 16.00
N ILE A 93 20.75 14.27 16.19
CA ILE A 93 22.08 14.22 15.58
C ILE A 93 21.97 14.18 14.05
N ASP A 94 20.95 13.52 13.48
CA ASP A 94 20.72 13.48 12.04
C ASP A 94 20.24 14.82 11.46
N ASP A 95 19.26 15.48 12.11
CA ASP A 95 18.78 16.82 11.75
C ASP A 95 19.92 17.87 11.81
N ILE A 96 20.89 17.71 12.71
CA ILE A 96 22.03 18.63 12.90
C ILE A 96 23.22 18.27 11.98
N VAL A 97 23.56 16.99 11.82
CA VAL A 97 24.82 16.52 11.22
C VAL A 97 24.63 15.89 9.84
N GLN A 98 23.42 15.44 9.51
CA GLN A 98 23.05 14.69 8.31
C GLN A 98 23.92 13.44 8.12
N LEU A 99 23.59 12.42 8.91
CA LEU A 99 24.25 11.12 8.91
C LEU A 99 24.09 10.43 7.56
N ARG A 100 25.09 9.63 7.19
CA ARG A 100 24.94 8.72 6.05
C ARG A 100 23.85 7.70 6.38
N PRO A 101 22.97 7.28 5.44
CA PRO A 101 21.88 6.34 5.74
C PRO A 101 22.34 5.04 6.40
N SER A 102 23.54 4.54 6.10
CA SER A 102 24.13 3.37 6.78
C SER A 102 24.53 3.62 8.23
N VAL A 103 24.90 4.85 8.59
CA VAL A 103 25.21 5.26 9.97
C VAL A 103 23.92 5.47 10.77
N LYS A 104 22.91 6.12 10.16
CA LYS A 104 21.55 6.22 10.72
C LYS A 104 20.99 4.83 11.04
N LEU A 105 21.04 3.92 10.05
CA LEU A 105 20.60 2.53 10.20
C LEU A 105 21.42 1.76 11.25
N GLY A 106 22.74 1.97 11.33
CA GLY A 106 23.59 1.38 12.35
C GLY A 106 23.24 1.84 13.77
N GLY A 107 22.92 3.13 13.95
CA GLY A 107 22.42 3.68 15.21
C GLY A 107 21.06 3.11 15.60
N GLN A 108 20.11 3.07 14.66
CA GLN A 108 18.79 2.45 14.86
C GLN A 108 18.91 0.97 15.26
N LEU A 109 19.79 0.22 14.59
CA LEU A 109 20.07 -1.19 14.87
C LEU A 109 20.66 -1.38 16.27
N LEU A 110 21.62 -0.54 16.67
CA LEU A 110 22.21 -0.57 18.01
C LEU A 110 21.17 -0.34 19.11
N VAL A 111 20.29 0.65 18.95
CA VAL A 111 19.22 0.95 19.92
C VAL A 111 18.18 -0.19 19.97
N ALA A 112 17.79 -0.75 18.81
CA ALA A 112 16.86 -1.88 18.74
C ALA A 112 17.44 -3.18 19.35
N VAL A 113 18.73 -3.46 19.14
CA VAL A 113 19.43 -4.60 19.78
C VAL A 113 19.52 -4.38 21.30
N ALA A 114 19.88 -3.18 21.75
CA ALA A 114 19.92 -2.86 23.18
C ALA A 114 18.54 -2.96 23.85
N THR A 115 17.48 -2.50 23.18
CA THR A 115 16.11 -2.59 23.70
C THR A 115 15.59 -4.04 23.72
N THR A 116 15.92 -4.86 22.72
CA THR A 116 15.53 -6.29 22.70
C THR A 116 16.39 -7.19 23.59
N ALA A 117 17.56 -6.73 24.05
CA ALA A 117 18.37 -7.46 25.03
C ALA A 117 17.80 -7.40 26.46
N TYR A 118 17.01 -6.37 26.79
CA TYR A 118 16.44 -6.12 28.12
C TYR A 118 14.92 -5.90 28.11
N GLY A 119 14.24 -6.21 27.01
CA GLY A 119 12.83 -5.89 26.76
C GLY A 119 12.09 -7.01 26.01
N PRO A 120 10.79 -6.83 25.70
CA PRO A 120 9.96 -7.85 25.07
C PRO A 120 10.41 -8.19 23.64
N VAL A 121 10.19 -9.44 23.24
CA VAL A 121 10.63 -10.01 21.96
C VAL A 121 9.49 -10.83 21.35
N LEU A 122 9.19 -10.63 20.06
CA LEU A 122 8.08 -11.28 19.34
C LEU A 122 8.18 -12.82 19.38
N PRO A 123 7.29 -13.55 20.08
CA PRO A 123 7.44 -14.99 20.31
C PRO A 123 6.85 -15.81 19.14
N TRP A 124 7.25 -15.50 17.91
CA TRP A 124 6.68 -16.10 16.69
C TRP A 124 7.27 -17.47 16.34
N THR A 125 8.45 -17.81 16.87
CA THR A 125 9.14 -19.09 16.63
C THR A 125 9.63 -19.68 17.95
N PRO A 126 9.97 -20.99 18.02
CA PRO A 126 10.64 -21.57 19.18
C PRO A 126 12.12 -21.14 19.32
N LEU A 127 12.67 -20.35 18.39
CA LEU A 127 14.08 -19.99 18.34
C LEU A 127 14.29 -18.54 18.81
N GLY A 128 14.75 -18.39 20.06
CA GLY A 128 15.02 -17.09 20.69
C GLY A 128 15.81 -16.08 19.82
N PRO A 129 16.95 -16.47 19.19
CA PRO A 129 17.71 -15.57 18.32
C PRO A 129 16.95 -15.13 17.06
N VAL A 130 16.08 -15.98 16.51
CA VAL A 130 15.24 -15.65 15.36
C VAL A 130 14.15 -14.66 15.76
N ASN A 131 13.51 -14.88 16.92
CA ASN A 131 12.56 -13.94 17.51
C ASN A 131 13.21 -12.57 17.77
N GLN A 132 14.45 -12.53 18.26
CA GLN A 132 15.20 -11.28 18.45
C GLN A 132 15.48 -10.59 17.12
N ALA A 133 15.97 -11.30 16.11
CA ALA A 133 16.22 -10.73 14.77
C ALA A 133 14.93 -10.17 14.13
N ILE A 134 13.80 -10.88 14.26
CA ILE A 134 12.47 -10.43 13.80
C ILE A 134 12.04 -9.16 14.55
N THR A 135 12.27 -9.09 15.88
CA THR A 135 11.87 -7.93 16.69
C THR A 135 12.74 -6.71 16.39
N VAL A 136 14.05 -6.90 16.18
CA VAL A 136 14.96 -5.84 15.72
C VAL A 136 14.56 -5.33 14.34
N PHE A 137 14.22 -6.23 13.40
CA PHE A 137 13.70 -5.85 12.09
C PHE A 137 12.37 -5.09 12.18
N TRP A 138 11.45 -5.51 13.06
CA TRP A 138 10.19 -4.81 13.32
C TRP A 138 10.44 -3.39 13.84
N LEU A 139 11.23 -3.23 14.90
CA LEU A 139 11.54 -1.93 15.49
C LEU A 139 12.19 -0.98 14.46
N VAL A 140 13.25 -1.43 13.79
CA VAL A 140 13.98 -0.61 12.79
C VAL A 140 13.12 -0.36 11.54
N GLY A 141 12.36 -1.33 11.07
CA GLY A 141 11.49 -1.23 9.90
C GLY A 141 10.36 -0.23 10.09
N VAL A 142 9.62 -0.33 11.20
CA VAL A 142 8.54 0.62 11.55
C VAL A 142 9.11 2.02 11.79
N THR A 143 10.27 2.12 12.45
CA THR A 143 10.94 3.42 12.67
C THR A 143 11.24 4.12 11.34
N ASN A 144 11.85 3.43 10.37
CA ASN A 144 12.09 4.00 9.05
C ASN A 144 10.81 4.24 8.25
N ALA A 145 9.78 3.42 8.41
CA ALA A 145 8.50 3.62 7.73
C ALA A 145 7.79 4.92 8.17
N VAL A 146 7.85 5.26 9.45
CA VAL A 146 7.36 6.55 9.97
C VAL A 146 8.26 7.70 9.53
N ASN A 147 9.58 7.50 9.49
CA ASN A 147 10.54 8.49 8.96
C ASN A 147 10.34 8.80 7.47
N LEU A 148 9.98 7.82 6.66
CA LEU A 148 9.69 7.99 5.23
C LEU A 148 8.30 8.61 4.98
N LEU A 149 7.37 8.47 5.94
CA LEU A 149 6.03 9.03 5.88
C LEU A 149 5.99 10.53 6.24
N ASP A 150 7.01 11.07 6.93
CA ASP A 150 7.13 12.51 7.23
C ASP A 150 7.62 13.32 6.00
N ASN A 151 6.83 13.27 4.94
CA ASN A 151 7.10 13.93 3.65
C ASN A 151 6.09 15.02 3.28
N MET A 152 5.03 15.20 4.08
CA MET A 152 3.98 16.22 3.91
C MET A 152 3.41 16.68 5.26
N ASP A 153 3.07 17.97 5.33
CA ASP A 153 2.48 18.68 6.47
C ASP A 153 1.36 17.89 7.17
N GLY A 154 1.54 17.57 8.46
CA GLY A 154 0.58 16.85 9.28
C GLY A 154 0.46 15.34 9.02
N LEU A 155 1.14 14.79 8.00
CA LEU A 155 0.94 13.39 7.60
C LEU A 155 1.40 12.41 8.67
N SER A 156 2.70 12.41 9.00
CA SER A 156 3.28 11.48 9.98
C SER A 156 2.64 11.65 11.36
N GLY A 157 2.57 12.90 11.85
CA GLY A 157 2.02 13.20 13.18
C GLY A 157 0.56 12.77 13.36
N GLY A 158 -0.28 12.91 12.33
CA GLY A 158 -1.67 12.49 12.39
C GLY A 158 -1.84 10.97 12.29
N VAL A 159 -1.12 10.30 11.39
CA VAL A 159 -1.15 8.84 11.25
C VAL A 159 -0.64 8.16 12.54
N VAL A 160 0.46 8.64 13.11
CA VAL A 160 0.98 8.16 14.40
C VAL A 160 0.02 8.49 15.55
N GLY A 161 -0.60 9.68 15.56
CA GLY A 161 -1.54 10.09 16.60
C GLY A 161 -2.82 9.26 16.62
N ILE A 162 -3.40 8.98 15.45
CA ILE A 162 -4.51 8.04 15.27
C ILE A 162 -4.10 6.64 15.76
N GLY A 163 -2.93 6.16 15.34
CA GLY A 163 -2.37 4.89 15.80
C GLY A 163 -2.25 4.82 17.32
N ALA A 164 -1.72 5.87 17.96
CA ALA A 164 -1.56 5.95 19.41
C ALA A 164 -2.93 5.87 20.14
N LEU A 165 -3.97 6.55 19.65
CA LEU A 165 -5.32 6.43 20.23
C LEU A 165 -5.89 5.00 20.11
N VAL A 166 -5.66 4.32 18.99
CA VAL A 166 -6.07 2.92 18.81
C VAL A 166 -5.28 1.98 19.73
N GLN A 167 -3.97 2.20 19.91
CA GLN A 167 -3.17 1.46 20.92
C GLN A 167 -3.72 1.69 22.33
N ALA A 168 -4.05 2.93 22.69
CA ALA A 168 -4.60 3.27 24.01
C ALA A 168 -5.91 2.51 24.31
N TYR A 169 -6.81 2.40 23.32
CA TYR A 169 -8.01 1.57 23.43
C TYR A 169 -7.67 0.09 23.69
N PHE A 170 -6.75 -0.50 22.92
CA PHE A 170 -6.38 -1.91 23.10
C PHE A 170 -5.76 -2.18 24.47
N PHE A 171 -4.89 -1.29 24.93
CA PHE A 171 -4.25 -1.38 26.24
C PHE A 171 -5.25 -1.23 27.39
N ALA A 172 -6.11 -0.20 27.35
CA ALA A 172 -7.16 -0.01 28.35
C ALA A 172 -8.13 -1.21 28.40
N ALA A 173 -8.52 -1.73 27.24
CA ALA A 173 -9.38 -2.91 27.15
C ALA A 173 -8.68 -4.21 27.60
N GLN A 174 -7.34 -4.24 27.73
CA GLN A 174 -6.57 -5.34 28.34
C GLN A 174 -6.29 -5.13 29.84
N GLY A 175 -6.65 -3.96 30.41
CA GLY A 175 -6.29 -3.58 31.78
C GLY A 175 -4.88 -2.99 31.92
N GLN A 176 -4.13 -2.86 30.82
CA GLN A 176 -2.79 -2.28 30.74
C GLN A 176 -2.90 -0.74 30.72
N MET A 177 -3.39 -0.18 31.81
CA MET A 177 -3.75 1.24 31.91
C MET A 177 -2.55 2.19 31.88
N THR A 178 -1.35 1.73 32.26
CA THR A 178 -0.10 2.50 32.19
C THR A 178 0.30 2.72 30.73
N GLU A 179 0.32 1.66 29.93
CA GLU A 179 0.56 1.69 28.49
C GLU A 179 -0.53 2.51 27.77
N ALA A 180 -1.79 2.39 28.19
CA ALA A 180 -2.87 3.23 27.68
C ALA A 180 -2.64 4.73 27.97
N ALA A 181 -2.18 5.08 29.17
CA ALA A 181 -1.85 6.45 29.53
C ALA A 181 -0.65 6.99 28.73
N ILE A 182 0.37 6.16 28.47
CA ILE A 182 1.52 6.53 27.61
C ILE A 182 1.05 6.80 26.17
N CYS A 183 0.21 5.93 25.61
CA CYS A 183 -0.38 6.13 24.29
C CYS A 183 -1.25 7.39 24.20
N CYS A 184 -2.07 7.66 25.24
CA CYS A 184 -2.85 8.89 25.35
C CYS A 184 -1.97 10.14 25.48
N ALA A 185 -0.87 10.08 26.24
CA ALA A 185 0.09 11.18 26.36
C ALA A 185 0.75 11.49 25.01
N LEU A 186 1.17 10.45 24.28
CA LEU A 186 1.73 10.57 22.93
C LEU A 186 0.74 11.19 21.94
N ALA A 187 -0.52 10.72 21.94
CA ALA A 187 -1.58 11.28 21.11
C ALA A 187 -1.89 12.74 21.44
N GLY A 188 -1.88 13.11 22.73
CA GLY A 188 -2.07 14.49 23.18
C GLY A 188 -0.95 15.41 22.70
N ALA A 189 0.31 15.01 22.91
CA ALA A 189 1.47 15.77 22.44
C ALA A 189 1.46 15.95 20.92
N LEU A 190 1.08 14.92 20.17
CA LEU A 190 0.89 14.99 18.72
C LEU A 190 -0.25 15.91 18.29
N GLY A 191 -1.37 15.91 19.02
CA GLY A 191 -2.46 16.88 18.80
C GLY A 191 -1.98 18.32 18.96
N GLY A 192 -1.18 18.61 19.99
CA GLY A 192 -0.58 19.93 20.20
C GLY A 192 0.43 20.32 19.13
N PHE A 193 1.24 19.38 18.65
CA PHE A 193 2.16 19.57 17.51
C PHE A 193 1.41 19.84 16.19
N LEU A 194 0.33 19.10 15.92
CA LEU A 194 -0.46 19.22 14.69
C LEU A 194 -1.12 20.60 14.51
N LEU A 195 -1.44 21.32 15.61
CA LEU A 195 -1.89 22.71 15.53
C LEU A 195 -0.88 23.65 14.82
N PHE A 196 0.40 23.27 14.80
CA PHE A 196 1.49 24.04 14.20
C PHE A 196 2.08 23.39 12.93
N ASN A 197 1.81 22.11 12.68
CA ASN A 197 2.35 21.32 11.56
C ASN A 197 1.29 20.95 10.50
N PHE A 198 -0.01 21.06 10.77
CA PHE A 198 -1.05 20.87 9.76
C PHE A 198 -1.00 21.98 8.69
N HIS A 199 -1.23 21.63 7.44
CA HIS A 199 -0.92 22.48 6.28
C HIS A 199 -1.63 23.86 6.28
N PRO A 200 -0.92 24.98 6.08
CA PRO A 200 0.53 25.09 5.87
C PRO A 200 1.33 24.97 7.17
N ALA A 201 2.32 24.09 7.19
CA ALA A 201 3.17 23.87 8.36
C ALA A 201 3.97 25.13 8.74
N SER A 202 4.03 25.40 10.04
CA SER A 202 4.85 26.46 10.66
C SER A 202 6.10 25.93 11.37
N ILE A 203 6.17 24.60 11.50
CA ILE A 203 7.26 23.77 12.02
C ILE A 203 7.24 22.41 11.30
N PHE A 204 8.39 21.74 11.21
CA PHE A 204 8.50 20.35 10.75
C PHE A 204 8.82 19.43 11.92
N MET A 205 8.62 18.12 11.76
CA MET A 205 8.88 17.13 12.82
C MET A 205 10.38 16.79 12.95
N GLY A 206 11.08 16.72 11.82
CA GLY A 206 12.48 16.33 11.75
C GLY A 206 12.70 14.83 11.99
N ASP A 207 13.91 14.37 11.70
CA ASP A 207 14.33 13.01 12.00
C ASP A 207 14.28 12.73 13.51
N ALA A 208 14.54 13.73 14.36
CA ALA A 208 14.39 13.65 15.81
C ALA A 208 12.99 13.18 16.22
N GLY A 209 11.95 13.84 15.70
CA GLY A 209 10.57 13.46 15.98
C GLY A 209 10.18 12.15 15.31
N ALA A 210 10.49 11.97 14.02
CA ALA A 210 10.01 10.82 13.28
C ALA A 210 10.64 9.48 13.74
N LEU A 211 11.93 9.47 14.09
CA LEU A 211 12.59 8.30 14.70
C LEU A 211 12.03 8.01 16.10
N PHE A 212 11.87 9.04 16.93
CA PHE A 212 11.27 8.89 18.28
C PHE A 212 9.88 8.27 18.21
N LEU A 213 9.00 8.83 17.37
CA LEU A 213 7.63 8.37 17.19
C LEU A 213 7.58 6.94 16.69
N GLY A 214 8.27 6.65 15.58
CA GLY A 214 8.27 5.34 14.94
C GLY A 214 8.75 4.25 15.88
N PHE A 215 9.85 4.48 16.60
CA PHE A 215 10.35 3.51 17.58
C PHE A 215 9.43 3.35 18.79
N THR A 216 8.81 4.43 19.27
CA THR A 216 7.88 4.41 20.40
C THR A 216 6.64 3.57 20.07
N VAL A 217 5.98 3.83 18.93
CA VAL A 217 4.79 3.03 18.54
C VAL A 217 5.12 1.60 18.17
N ALA A 218 6.31 1.35 17.60
CA ALA A 218 6.80 -0.01 17.33
C ALA A 218 7.04 -0.81 18.62
N SER A 219 7.62 -0.17 19.64
CA SER A 219 7.91 -0.78 20.95
C SER A 219 6.63 -1.04 21.75
N LEU A 220 5.71 -0.08 21.79
CA LEU A 220 4.39 -0.25 22.41
C LEU A 220 3.61 -1.40 21.74
N ALA A 221 3.68 -1.52 20.41
CA ALA A 221 3.04 -2.62 19.70
C ALA A 221 3.58 -4.02 20.10
N LEU A 222 4.79 -4.13 20.67
CA LEU A 222 5.30 -5.40 21.23
C LEU A 222 4.54 -5.79 22.51
N HIS A 223 4.23 -4.82 23.39
CA HIS A 223 3.55 -5.07 24.66
C HIS A 223 2.14 -5.64 24.45
N GLN A 224 1.45 -5.20 23.39
CA GLN A 224 0.11 -5.71 23.03
C GLN A 224 0.07 -7.21 22.72
N GLY A 225 1.21 -7.83 22.38
CA GLY A 225 1.31 -9.28 22.14
C GLY A 225 1.33 -10.14 23.42
N TYR A 226 1.59 -9.55 24.59
CA TYR A 226 1.74 -10.26 25.86
C TYR A 226 0.41 -10.29 26.65
N GLY A 227 -0.63 -10.91 26.07
CA GLY A 227 -2.01 -10.83 26.59
C GLY A 227 -2.93 -12.01 26.28
N ARG A 228 -2.72 -13.16 26.96
CA ARG A 228 -3.45 -14.44 26.81
C ARG A 228 -3.30 -15.14 25.45
N SER A 229 -3.53 -16.45 25.45
CA SER A 229 -3.47 -17.30 24.25
C SER A 229 -4.48 -16.87 23.19
N ARG A 230 -3.97 -16.27 22.11
CA ARG A 230 -4.71 -15.90 20.90
C ARG A 230 -3.95 -16.41 19.68
N SER A 231 -4.65 -16.61 18.56
CA SER A 231 -4.01 -17.04 17.31
C SER A 231 -2.91 -16.05 16.91
N LEU A 232 -1.78 -16.57 16.40
CA LEU A 232 -0.66 -15.79 15.88
C LEU A 232 -1.11 -14.74 14.84
N VAL A 233 -2.18 -15.03 14.09
CA VAL A 233 -2.82 -14.08 13.17
C VAL A 233 -3.30 -12.81 13.90
N VAL A 234 -3.93 -12.94 15.07
CA VAL A 234 -4.44 -11.81 15.87
C VAL A 234 -3.28 -11.01 16.48
N THR A 235 -2.27 -11.73 16.99
CA THR A 235 -1.05 -11.14 17.58
C THR A 235 -0.26 -10.31 16.57
N ILE A 236 -0.30 -10.66 15.29
CA ILE A 236 0.33 -9.89 14.20
C ILE A 236 -0.62 -8.80 13.66
N ALA A 237 -1.92 -9.10 13.51
CA ALA A 237 -2.87 -8.19 12.86
C ALA A 237 -3.02 -6.86 13.60
N GLY A 238 -3.07 -6.84 14.94
CA GLY A 238 -3.19 -5.60 15.71
C GLY A 238 -2.06 -4.59 15.39
N PRO A 239 -0.79 -4.95 15.64
CA PRO A 239 0.38 -4.13 15.26
C PRO A 239 0.43 -3.73 13.78
N VAL A 240 0.12 -4.65 12.86
CA VAL A 240 0.24 -4.41 11.41
C VAL A 240 -0.89 -3.51 10.87
N LEU A 241 -2.14 -3.69 11.30
CA LEU A 241 -3.26 -2.83 10.92
C LEU A 241 -3.06 -1.38 11.39
N LEU A 242 -2.44 -1.20 12.55
CA LEU A 242 -2.18 0.10 13.16
C LEU A 242 -1.10 0.91 12.44
N LEU A 243 -0.13 0.22 11.85
CA LEU A 243 1.01 0.78 11.12
C LEU A 243 0.89 0.58 9.61
N LEU A 244 -0.32 0.27 9.15
CA LEU A 244 -0.57 -0.22 7.80
C LEU A 244 -0.25 0.81 6.72
N ILE A 245 -0.48 2.11 6.97
CA ILE A 245 -0.15 3.18 6.03
C ILE A 245 1.38 3.42 5.89
N PRO A 246 2.17 3.57 6.98
CA PRO A 246 3.64 3.56 6.90
C PRO A 246 4.20 2.32 6.18
N ILE A 247 3.70 1.13 6.54
CA ILE A 247 4.16 -0.15 5.96
C ILE A 247 3.78 -0.24 4.47
N PHE A 248 2.55 0.15 4.10
CA PHE A 248 2.08 0.19 2.72
C PHE A 248 2.92 1.13 1.87
N ASP A 249 3.12 2.38 2.30
CA ASP A 249 3.88 3.37 1.54
C ASP A 249 5.34 2.91 1.32
N THR A 250 6.01 2.48 2.39
CA THR A 250 7.40 2.00 2.32
C THR A 250 7.53 0.79 1.39
N THR A 251 6.59 -0.17 1.49
CA THR A 251 6.55 -1.36 0.62
C THR A 251 6.26 -0.99 -0.83
N PHE A 252 5.27 -0.12 -1.06
CA PHE A 252 4.83 0.33 -2.38
C PHE A 252 5.91 1.12 -3.14
N VAL A 253 6.59 2.02 -2.44
CA VAL A 253 7.74 2.77 -2.96
C VAL A 253 8.89 1.80 -3.27
N SER A 254 9.24 0.90 -2.34
CA SER A 254 10.31 -0.09 -2.54
C SER A 254 10.06 -1.00 -3.74
N ILE A 255 8.83 -1.52 -3.87
CA ILE A 255 8.41 -2.32 -5.03
C ILE A 255 8.48 -1.47 -6.29
N THR A 256 7.81 -0.32 -6.36
CA THR A 256 7.72 0.46 -7.61
C THR A 256 9.07 1.05 -8.06
N ARG A 257 10.03 1.30 -7.16
CA ARG A 257 11.43 1.60 -7.50
C ARG A 257 12.13 0.38 -8.09
N THR A 258 12.07 -0.77 -7.41
CA THR A 258 12.68 -2.05 -7.84
C THR A 258 12.14 -2.52 -9.19
N LEU A 259 10.82 -2.44 -9.42
CA LEU A 259 10.20 -2.81 -10.69
C LEU A 259 10.68 -1.94 -11.87
N ARG A 260 11.16 -0.71 -11.58
CA ARG A 260 11.69 0.28 -12.53
C ARG A 260 13.22 0.35 -12.56
N GLY A 261 13.92 -0.59 -11.91
CA GLY A 261 15.39 -0.61 -11.86
C GLY A 261 16.03 0.53 -11.05
N ARG A 262 15.24 1.28 -10.26
CA ARG A 262 15.75 2.35 -9.38
C ARG A 262 16.14 1.77 -8.01
N PRO A 263 17.26 2.17 -7.40
CA PRO A 263 17.64 1.70 -6.07
C PRO A 263 16.68 2.26 -5.02
N ILE A 264 16.29 1.42 -4.06
CA ILE A 264 15.33 1.76 -2.99
C ILE A 264 15.86 2.92 -2.13
N SER A 265 17.18 2.99 -1.92
CA SER A 265 17.87 3.93 -1.02
C SER A 265 18.02 5.37 -1.54
N GLN A 266 17.49 5.70 -2.72
CA GLN A 266 17.42 7.09 -3.19
C GLN A 266 16.14 7.76 -2.68
N GLY A 267 16.27 8.92 -2.03
CA GLY A 267 15.11 9.76 -1.71
C GLY A 267 14.45 10.32 -2.98
N GLY A 268 13.13 10.51 -2.95
CA GLY A 268 12.37 10.99 -4.10
C GLY A 268 10.92 11.32 -3.75
N ARG A 269 10.24 12.11 -4.60
CA ARG A 269 8.83 12.51 -4.40
C ARG A 269 7.83 11.48 -4.93
N ASP A 270 8.19 10.20 -4.88
CA ASP A 270 7.40 9.07 -5.39
C ASP A 270 6.65 8.30 -4.29
N HIS A 271 6.47 8.90 -3.11
CA HIS A 271 5.62 8.40 -2.01
C HIS A 271 4.12 8.54 -2.34
N THR A 272 3.30 7.70 -1.70
CA THR A 272 1.82 7.60 -1.84
C THR A 272 1.14 8.97 -1.74
N SER A 273 1.57 9.76 -0.75
CA SER A 273 1.14 11.13 -0.46
C SER A 273 1.33 12.09 -1.64
N HIS A 274 2.55 12.23 -2.15
CA HIS A 274 2.83 13.03 -3.35
C HIS A 274 2.13 12.49 -4.60
N ARG A 275 1.94 11.16 -4.73
CA ARG A 275 1.21 10.60 -5.87
C ARG A 275 -0.29 10.85 -5.83
N LEU A 276 -0.88 10.99 -4.64
CA LEU A 276 -2.25 11.48 -4.46
C LEU A 276 -2.37 12.96 -4.89
N VAL A 277 -1.36 13.78 -4.62
CA VAL A 277 -1.30 15.17 -5.14
C VAL A 277 -1.13 15.20 -6.67
N LEU A 278 -0.33 14.30 -7.25
CA LEU A 278 -0.23 14.12 -8.71
C LEU A 278 -1.53 13.61 -9.37
N LEU A 279 -2.50 13.10 -8.61
CA LEU A 279 -3.87 12.82 -9.07
C LEU A 279 -4.81 14.04 -9.01
N GLY A 280 -4.31 15.22 -8.66
CA GLY A 280 -5.10 16.45 -8.57
C GLY A 280 -5.74 16.70 -7.19
N LEU A 281 -5.43 15.90 -6.18
CA LEU A 281 -5.83 16.21 -4.80
C LEU A 281 -4.96 17.34 -4.22
N SER A 282 -5.55 18.23 -3.42
CA SER A 282 -4.77 19.19 -2.64
C SER A 282 -3.93 18.47 -1.57
N GLU A 283 -2.85 19.08 -1.10
CA GLU A 283 -1.99 18.49 -0.06
C GLU A 283 -2.78 18.11 1.20
N ARG A 284 -3.68 19.01 1.65
CA ARG A 284 -4.64 18.74 2.73
C ARG A 284 -5.53 17.53 2.44
N SER A 285 -6.06 17.42 1.22
CA SER A 285 -6.93 16.31 0.82
C SER A 285 -6.19 14.97 0.85
N ALA A 286 -4.97 14.92 0.33
CA ALA A 286 -4.14 13.71 0.36
C ALA A 286 -3.84 13.25 1.81
N VAL A 287 -3.49 14.20 2.69
CA VAL A 287 -3.23 13.92 4.12
C VAL A 287 -4.50 13.41 4.82
N LEU A 288 -5.63 14.08 4.64
CA LEU A 288 -6.91 13.66 5.23
C LEU A 288 -7.39 12.30 4.71
N THR A 289 -7.14 11.97 3.44
CA THR A 289 -7.40 10.62 2.90
C THR A 289 -6.55 9.56 3.59
N LEU A 290 -5.26 9.81 3.83
CA LEU A 290 -4.37 8.87 4.53
C LEU A 290 -4.72 8.75 6.03
N TRP A 291 -5.16 9.83 6.67
CA TRP A 291 -5.74 9.78 8.02
C TRP A 291 -7.02 8.95 8.06
N ALA A 292 -7.95 9.13 7.11
CA ALA A 292 -9.19 8.37 7.03
C ALA A 292 -8.94 6.86 6.81
N LEU A 293 -7.97 6.50 5.96
CA LEU A 293 -7.55 5.11 5.77
C LEU A 293 -6.89 4.52 7.03
N THR A 294 -6.15 5.33 7.79
CA THR A 294 -5.57 4.92 9.09
C THR A 294 -6.68 4.69 10.14
N LEU A 295 -7.68 5.58 10.22
CA LEU A 295 -8.85 5.40 11.07
C LEU A 295 -9.65 4.15 10.70
N PHE A 296 -9.84 3.89 9.40
CA PHE A 296 -10.51 2.69 8.91
C PHE A 296 -9.75 1.41 9.29
N ALA A 297 -8.43 1.35 9.04
CA ALA A 297 -7.60 0.21 9.44
C ALA A 297 -7.58 0.01 10.97
N GLY A 298 -7.56 1.10 11.75
CA GLY A 298 -7.67 1.08 13.20
C GLY A 298 -9.04 0.56 13.70
N PHE A 299 -10.13 0.96 13.06
CA PHE A 299 -11.48 0.47 13.35
C PHE A 299 -11.64 -1.02 13.04
N ILE A 300 -11.13 -1.47 11.88
CA ILE A 300 -11.00 -2.90 11.54
C ILE A 300 -10.17 -3.64 12.59
N GLY A 301 -9.10 -3.00 13.09
CA GLY A 301 -8.34 -3.46 14.25
C GLY A 301 -9.24 -3.67 15.48
N VAL A 302 -9.98 -2.64 15.91
CA VAL A 302 -10.90 -2.74 17.07
C VAL A 302 -11.91 -3.88 16.93
N LEU A 303 -12.43 -4.14 15.73
CA LEU A 303 -13.34 -5.27 15.47
C LEU A 303 -12.68 -6.65 15.74
N THR A 304 -11.35 -6.80 15.58
CA THR A 304 -10.63 -8.06 15.93
C THR A 304 -10.86 -8.48 17.38
N ARG A 305 -11.14 -7.52 18.27
CA ARG A 305 -11.33 -7.78 19.69
C ARG A 305 -12.69 -8.41 19.98
N HIS A 306 -13.71 -8.02 19.22
CA HIS A 306 -15.10 -8.47 19.39
C HIS A 306 -15.37 -9.77 18.65
N SER A 307 -14.81 -9.95 17.44
CA SER A 307 -14.72 -11.26 16.81
C SER A 307 -13.51 -11.37 15.89
N VAL A 308 -12.74 -12.45 16.09
CA VAL A 308 -11.54 -12.75 15.29
C VAL A 308 -11.92 -13.07 13.85
N GLY A 309 -12.95 -13.90 13.62
CA GLY A 309 -13.42 -14.28 12.30
C GLY A 309 -13.79 -13.08 11.42
N TYR A 310 -14.53 -12.10 11.96
CA TYR A 310 -14.88 -10.87 11.21
C TYR A 310 -13.63 -10.13 10.71
N ALA A 311 -12.67 -9.89 11.60
CA ALA A 311 -11.52 -9.06 11.25
C ALA A 311 -10.46 -9.81 10.42
N VAL A 312 -10.34 -11.14 10.58
CA VAL A 312 -9.41 -11.97 9.79
C VAL A 312 -9.97 -12.30 8.41
N PHE A 313 -11.25 -12.66 8.30
CA PHE A 313 -11.84 -13.10 7.03
C PHE A 313 -12.52 -11.97 6.23
N VAL A 314 -12.89 -10.84 6.85
CA VAL A 314 -13.53 -9.71 6.16
C VAL A 314 -12.71 -8.43 6.28
N GLY A 315 -12.40 -8.00 7.51
CA GLY A 315 -11.78 -6.69 7.76
C GLY A 315 -10.40 -6.48 7.14
N LEU A 316 -9.41 -7.30 7.53
CA LEU A 316 -8.04 -7.23 7.00
C LEU A 316 -8.02 -7.45 5.47
N PRO A 317 -8.70 -8.47 4.90
CA PRO A 317 -8.82 -8.62 3.45
C PRO A 317 -9.44 -7.41 2.72
N ILE A 318 -10.51 -6.79 3.24
CA ILE A 318 -11.06 -5.53 2.66
C ILE A 318 -10.00 -4.43 2.68
N THR A 319 -9.28 -4.25 3.80
CA THR A 319 -8.27 -3.18 3.91
C THR A 319 -7.12 -3.43 2.93
N LEU A 320 -6.70 -4.68 2.75
CA LEU A 320 -5.70 -5.07 1.75
C LEU A 320 -6.20 -4.88 0.32
N VAL A 321 -7.47 -5.14 0.02
CA VAL A 321 -8.08 -4.82 -1.29
C VAL A 321 -8.06 -3.31 -1.55
N VAL A 322 -8.52 -2.49 -0.61
CA VAL A 322 -8.53 -1.01 -0.75
C VAL A 322 -7.13 -0.47 -1.02
N LEU A 323 -6.12 -0.93 -0.28
CA LEU A 323 -4.73 -0.52 -0.49
C LEU A 323 -4.14 -1.06 -1.79
N SER A 324 -4.50 -2.28 -2.20
CA SER A 324 -4.08 -2.86 -3.49
C SER A 324 -4.65 -2.06 -4.67
N VAL A 325 -5.92 -1.66 -4.59
CA VAL A 325 -6.63 -0.82 -5.56
C VAL A 325 -5.94 0.54 -5.69
N ILE A 326 -5.75 1.25 -4.58
CA ILE A 326 -5.05 2.54 -4.51
C ILE A 326 -3.62 2.41 -5.04
N GLY A 327 -2.88 1.38 -4.63
CA GLY A 327 -1.51 1.13 -5.05
C GLY A 327 -1.36 0.99 -6.56
N VAL A 328 -2.23 0.24 -7.23
CA VAL A 328 -2.18 0.12 -8.71
C VAL A 328 -2.52 1.42 -9.41
N GLN A 329 -3.44 2.22 -8.89
CA GLN A 329 -3.78 3.53 -9.46
C GLN A 329 -2.58 4.49 -9.34
N LEU A 330 -1.97 4.57 -8.16
CA LEU A 330 -0.74 5.35 -7.91
C LEU A 330 0.50 4.77 -8.61
N ALA A 331 0.50 3.51 -9.04
CA ALA A 331 1.56 2.95 -9.87
C ALA A 331 1.48 3.46 -11.32
N ARG A 332 0.26 3.58 -11.86
CA ARG A 332 -0.02 3.99 -13.25
C ARG A 332 0.34 5.46 -13.53
N THR A 333 0.01 6.40 -12.64
CA THR A 333 0.28 7.85 -12.85
C THR A 333 1.73 8.16 -13.21
N ASN A 334 2.68 7.47 -12.57
CA ASN A 334 4.11 7.64 -12.81
C ASN A 334 4.63 6.97 -14.10
N LEU A 335 3.76 6.42 -14.96
CA LEU A 335 4.13 6.00 -16.32
C LEU A 335 4.04 7.19 -17.30
N GLU A 336 3.05 8.06 -17.12
CA GLU A 336 2.75 9.18 -18.04
C GLU A 336 3.78 10.31 -17.89
N GLY A 337 4.20 10.61 -16.65
CA GLY A 337 5.19 11.66 -16.35
C GLY A 337 6.65 11.37 -16.74
N LEU A 338 6.96 10.26 -17.42
CA LEU A 338 8.34 9.87 -17.76
C LEU A 338 8.73 10.06 -19.24
N GLY A 339 7.84 10.59 -20.07
CA GLY A 339 8.04 10.75 -21.53
C GLY A 339 9.15 11.73 -21.98
N GLN A 340 9.95 12.29 -21.07
CA GLN A 340 11.01 13.27 -21.37
C GLN A 340 12.44 12.81 -20.99
N GLY A 341 12.60 11.57 -20.51
CA GLY A 341 13.91 11.02 -20.15
C GLY A 341 14.68 10.42 -21.34
N ARG A 342 15.85 10.98 -21.68
CA ARG A 342 16.74 10.46 -22.75
C ARG A 342 17.21 9.03 -22.48
N GLY A 343 16.74 8.07 -23.30
CA GLY A 343 17.49 6.88 -23.74
C GLY A 343 17.75 5.76 -22.72
N ARG A 344 17.61 4.50 -23.18
CA ARG A 344 17.97 3.25 -22.46
C ARG A 344 17.31 3.04 -21.09
N GLN A 345 16.06 2.60 -21.11
CA GLN A 345 15.77 1.17 -20.91
C GLN A 345 14.32 0.85 -21.32
N LEU A 346 14.16 0.10 -22.41
CA LEU A 346 12.90 -0.58 -22.70
C LEU A 346 12.76 -1.75 -21.71
N VAL A 347 12.12 -1.48 -20.57
CA VAL A 347 11.65 -2.55 -19.67
C VAL A 347 10.68 -3.40 -20.48
N SER A 348 11.01 -4.68 -20.67
CA SER A 348 10.20 -5.61 -21.46
C SER A 348 8.74 -5.54 -21.05
N LEU A 349 7.85 -5.21 -22.00
CA LEU A 349 6.40 -5.13 -21.78
C LEU A 349 5.85 -6.48 -21.31
N GLY A 350 6.44 -7.60 -21.74
CA GLY A 350 6.12 -8.94 -21.23
C GLY A 350 6.49 -9.14 -19.75
N ALA A 351 7.62 -8.60 -19.31
CA ALA A 351 7.99 -8.61 -17.88
C ALA A 351 7.03 -7.75 -17.05
N LEU A 352 6.58 -6.61 -17.58
CA LEU A 352 5.57 -5.77 -16.93
C LEU A 352 4.21 -6.48 -16.88
N GLY A 353 3.78 -7.12 -17.96
CA GLY A 353 2.52 -7.87 -18.05
C GLY A 353 2.46 -9.06 -17.08
N TYR A 354 3.55 -9.83 -16.95
CA TYR A 354 3.64 -10.90 -15.95
C TYR A 354 3.48 -10.37 -14.51
N ARG A 355 4.13 -9.22 -14.21
CA ARG A 355 4.05 -8.57 -12.90
C ARG A 355 2.65 -8.01 -12.58
N LEU A 356 1.90 -7.58 -13.60
CA LEU A 356 0.50 -7.15 -13.46
C LEU A 356 -0.43 -8.35 -13.23
N ARG A 357 -0.28 -9.45 -13.98
CA ARG A 357 -1.04 -10.69 -13.76
C ARG A 357 -0.84 -11.26 -12.35
N LEU A 358 0.38 -11.17 -11.80
CA LEU A 358 0.64 -11.57 -10.41
C LEU A 358 -0.19 -10.75 -9.41
N PHE A 359 -0.30 -9.42 -9.61
CA PHE A 359 -1.15 -8.57 -8.80
C PHE A 359 -2.64 -8.94 -8.91
N GLU A 360 -3.13 -9.22 -10.12
CA GLU A 360 -4.53 -9.62 -10.35
C GLU A 360 -4.88 -10.90 -9.60
N VAL A 361 -4.00 -11.91 -9.64
CA VAL A 361 -4.15 -13.15 -8.86
C VAL A 361 -4.12 -12.90 -7.36
N CYS A 362 -3.24 -12.02 -6.86
CA CYS A 362 -3.23 -11.62 -5.44
C CYS A 362 -4.53 -10.89 -5.03
N LEU A 363 -5.07 -10.03 -5.88
CA LEU A 363 -6.31 -9.30 -5.63
C LEU A 363 -7.52 -10.24 -5.61
N ASP A 364 -7.64 -11.12 -6.61
CA ASP A 364 -8.72 -12.13 -6.67
C ASP A 364 -8.59 -13.16 -5.52
N THR A 365 -7.38 -13.42 -5.02
CA THR A 365 -7.14 -14.20 -3.78
C THR A 365 -7.71 -13.49 -2.54
N LEU A 366 -7.49 -12.18 -2.41
CA LEU A 366 -8.05 -11.38 -1.30
C LEU A 366 -9.58 -11.28 -1.39
N LEU A 367 -10.14 -11.15 -2.60
CA LEU A 367 -11.59 -11.16 -2.81
C LEU A 367 -12.20 -12.53 -2.49
N ALA A 368 -11.49 -13.62 -2.77
CA ALA A 368 -11.90 -14.97 -2.40
C ALA A 368 -11.88 -15.21 -0.87
N LEU A 369 -10.96 -14.56 -0.15
CA LEU A 369 -10.93 -14.46 1.32
C LEU A 369 -12.15 -13.70 1.87
N ILE A 370 -12.35 -12.44 1.44
CA ILE A 370 -13.47 -11.59 1.88
C ILE A 370 -14.80 -12.35 1.73
N SER A 371 -15.00 -12.92 0.54
CA SER A 371 -16.23 -13.60 0.19
C SER A 371 -16.57 -14.75 1.12
N LEU A 372 -15.59 -15.60 1.45
CA LEU A 372 -15.83 -16.75 2.31
C LEU A 372 -16.18 -16.31 3.74
N GLY A 373 -15.52 -15.26 4.24
CA GLY A 373 -15.88 -14.62 5.51
C GLY A 373 -17.31 -14.08 5.51
N VAL A 374 -17.62 -13.17 4.57
CA VAL A 374 -18.94 -12.54 4.45
C VAL A 374 -20.05 -13.59 4.28
N ALA A 375 -19.84 -14.62 3.46
CA ALA A 375 -20.84 -15.65 3.22
C ALA A 375 -21.10 -16.55 4.44
N PHE A 376 -20.10 -16.80 5.29
CA PHE A 376 -20.33 -17.49 6.57
C PHE A 376 -21.03 -16.57 7.58
N LEU A 377 -20.62 -15.30 7.70
CA LEU A 377 -21.27 -14.33 8.58
C LEU A 377 -22.76 -14.16 8.24
N VAL A 378 -23.09 -13.90 6.97
CA VAL A 378 -24.47 -13.74 6.51
C VAL A 378 -25.28 -15.05 6.61
N ARG A 379 -24.64 -16.22 6.59
CA ARG A 379 -25.35 -17.51 6.75
C ARG A 379 -25.72 -17.82 8.21
N PHE A 380 -24.98 -17.26 9.18
CA PHE A 380 -25.14 -17.51 10.61
C PHE A 380 -25.54 -16.25 11.39
N ASP A 381 -26.09 -15.24 10.70
CA ASP A 381 -26.55 -13.96 11.28
C ASP A 381 -25.49 -13.24 12.16
N GLY A 382 -24.20 -13.49 11.86
CA GLY A 382 -23.03 -12.99 12.57
C GLY A 382 -22.42 -13.95 13.61
N ASP A 383 -23.19 -14.87 14.16
CA ASP A 383 -22.73 -15.78 15.23
C ASP A 383 -22.27 -17.13 14.66
N VAL A 384 -21.04 -17.17 14.12
CA VAL A 384 -20.47 -18.36 13.47
C VAL A 384 -20.11 -19.42 14.52
N PRO A 385 -20.72 -20.62 14.51
CA PRO A 385 -20.52 -21.62 15.55
C PRO A 385 -19.06 -22.07 15.76
N ASP A 386 -18.69 -22.25 17.03
CA ASP A 386 -17.38 -22.73 17.46
C ASP A 386 -16.95 -24.02 16.73
N GLY A 387 -15.67 -24.08 16.35
CA GLY A 387 -15.11 -25.20 15.60
C GLY A 387 -15.50 -25.26 14.11
N ILE A 388 -16.29 -24.31 13.59
CA ILE A 388 -16.37 -24.07 12.13
C ILE A 388 -15.09 -23.36 11.64
N GLU A 389 -14.54 -22.41 12.41
CA GLU A 389 -13.29 -21.73 12.03
C GLU A 389 -12.14 -22.71 11.75
N GLN A 390 -11.93 -23.71 12.61
CA GLN A 390 -10.86 -24.71 12.44
C GLN A 390 -11.03 -25.53 11.14
N LYS A 391 -12.27 -25.79 10.73
CA LYS A 391 -12.61 -26.48 9.47
C LYS A 391 -12.47 -25.55 8.26
N LEU A 392 -12.81 -24.26 8.42
CA LEU A 392 -12.60 -23.23 7.39
C LEU A 392 -11.13 -23.15 6.97
N TYR A 393 -10.18 -23.14 7.92
CA TYR A 393 -8.75 -23.14 7.58
C TYR A 393 -8.31 -24.38 6.77
N GLN A 394 -8.98 -25.52 6.90
CA GLN A 394 -8.69 -26.75 6.13
C GLN A 394 -9.26 -26.71 4.71
N VAL A 395 -10.46 -26.16 4.51
CA VAL A 395 -11.13 -26.12 3.19
C VAL A 395 -10.81 -24.86 2.37
N PHE A 396 -10.40 -23.78 3.04
CA PHE A 396 -10.07 -22.50 2.42
C PHE A 396 -9.11 -22.61 1.22
N PRO A 397 -7.98 -23.35 1.29
CA PRO A 397 -7.06 -23.45 0.16
C PRO A 397 -7.71 -24.06 -1.09
N ALA A 398 -8.60 -25.04 -0.92
CA ALA A 398 -9.32 -25.68 -2.02
C ALA A 398 -10.39 -24.76 -2.65
N LEU A 399 -11.09 -23.98 -1.82
CA LEU A 399 -12.09 -23.01 -2.31
C LEU A 399 -11.42 -21.86 -3.09
N VAL A 400 -10.30 -21.34 -2.60
CA VAL A 400 -9.53 -20.30 -3.31
C VAL A 400 -8.87 -20.85 -4.56
N ALA A 401 -8.20 -22.01 -4.50
CA ALA A 401 -7.60 -22.64 -5.67
C ALA A 401 -8.66 -22.93 -6.76
N GLY A 402 -9.85 -23.40 -6.38
CA GLY A 402 -10.98 -23.58 -7.30
C GLY A 402 -11.38 -22.27 -7.99
N LYS A 403 -11.61 -21.19 -7.24
CA LYS A 403 -11.93 -19.85 -7.78
C LYS A 403 -10.85 -19.33 -8.73
N LEU A 404 -9.58 -19.35 -8.31
CA LEU A 404 -8.45 -18.87 -9.12
C LEU A 404 -8.27 -19.70 -10.39
N LEU A 405 -8.43 -21.02 -10.32
CA LEU A 405 -8.37 -21.92 -11.47
C LEU A 405 -9.54 -21.66 -12.43
N GLY A 406 -10.76 -21.44 -11.92
CA GLY A 406 -11.93 -21.09 -12.73
C GLY A 406 -11.75 -19.77 -13.48
N LEU A 407 -11.18 -18.75 -12.82
CA LEU A 407 -10.83 -17.47 -13.44
C LEU A 407 -9.70 -17.60 -14.47
N TYR A 408 -8.70 -18.44 -14.20
CA TYR A 408 -7.64 -18.74 -15.16
C TYR A 408 -8.19 -19.44 -16.40
N LEU A 409 -9.01 -20.49 -16.23
CA LEU A 409 -9.60 -21.27 -17.32
C LEU A 409 -10.66 -20.50 -18.11
N SER A 410 -11.36 -19.53 -17.52
CA SER A 410 -12.26 -18.64 -18.28
C SER A 410 -11.53 -17.56 -19.07
N GLY A 411 -10.21 -17.40 -18.87
CA GLY A 411 -9.40 -16.37 -19.53
C GLY A 411 -9.40 -15.01 -18.81
N ALA A 412 -9.84 -14.92 -17.56
CA ALA A 412 -9.97 -13.66 -16.82
C ALA A 412 -8.64 -12.93 -16.50
N TYR A 413 -7.49 -13.56 -16.79
CA TYR A 413 -6.13 -13.01 -16.71
C TYR A 413 -5.44 -12.89 -18.08
N ALA A 414 -6.14 -13.17 -19.19
CA ALA A 414 -5.55 -13.16 -20.53
C ALA A 414 -5.28 -11.73 -21.03
N GLY A 415 -6.25 -10.82 -20.87
CA GLY A 415 -6.21 -9.45 -21.41
C GLY A 415 -5.86 -8.37 -20.38
N LEU A 416 -5.21 -7.29 -20.85
CA LEU A 416 -4.85 -6.12 -20.05
C LEU A 416 -6.03 -5.13 -19.89
N TRP A 417 -7.03 -5.51 -19.11
CA TRP A 417 -7.81 -4.64 -18.20
C TRP A 417 -8.06 -3.18 -18.64
N ARG A 418 -8.67 -2.96 -19.80
CA ARG A 418 -9.01 -1.61 -20.29
C ARG A 418 -10.40 -1.44 -20.90
N HIS A 419 -11.13 -2.51 -21.25
CA HIS A 419 -12.45 -2.41 -21.89
C HIS A 419 -13.43 -3.46 -21.37
N ALA A 420 -14.13 -3.14 -20.27
CA ALA A 420 -15.16 -3.99 -19.67
C ALA A 420 -16.43 -4.07 -20.53
N GLY A 421 -16.31 -4.66 -21.72
CA GLY A 421 -17.44 -5.07 -22.53
C GLY A 421 -18.21 -6.21 -21.86
N ARG A 422 -19.43 -6.47 -22.33
CA ARG A 422 -20.29 -7.56 -21.84
C ARG A 422 -19.58 -8.92 -21.82
N HIS A 423 -18.59 -9.12 -22.70
CA HIS A 423 -17.74 -10.30 -22.75
C HIS A 423 -16.82 -10.46 -21.53
N GLU A 424 -16.10 -9.42 -21.09
CA GLU A 424 -15.21 -9.50 -19.91
C GLU A 424 -16.00 -9.81 -18.63
N LEU A 425 -17.18 -9.19 -18.46
CA LEU A 425 -18.09 -9.45 -17.34
C LEU A 425 -18.61 -10.90 -17.37
N MET A 426 -18.93 -11.43 -18.55
CA MET A 426 -19.36 -12.82 -18.72
C MET A 426 -18.22 -13.84 -18.47
N VAL A 427 -16.99 -13.52 -18.90
CA VAL A 427 -15.77 -14.29 -18.59
C VAL A 427 -15.54 -14.37 -17.07
N LEU A 428 -15.73 -13.25 -16.37
CA LEU A 428 -15.61 -13.18 -14.92
C LEU A 428 -16.67 -14.05 -14.22
N VAL A 429 -17.96 -13.83 -14.54
CA VAL A 429 -19.09 -14.57 -13.94
C VAL A 429 -19.00 -16.08 -14.20
N ARG A 430 -18.58 -16.50 -15.40
CA ARG A 430 -18.35 -17.91 -15.71
C ARG A 430 -17.20 -18.47 -14.88
N GLY A 431 -16.06 -17.77 -14.82
CA GLY A 431 -14.88 -18.21 -14.08
C GLY A 431 -15.11 -18.31 -12.57
N SER A 432 -15.81 -17.33 -11.97
CA SER A 432 -16.15 -17.34 -10.55
C SER A 432 -17.15 -18.44 -10.20
N VAL A 433 -18.18 -18.66 -11.02
CA VAL A 433 -19.20 -19.72 -10.79
C VAL A 433 -18.61 -21.11 -11.00
N PHE A 434 -17.96 -21.39 -12.13
CA PHE A 434 -17.36 -22.72 -12.37
C PHE A 434 -16.19 -23.00 -11.41
N GLY A 435 -15.37 -22.00 -11.08
CA GLY A 435 -14.30 -22.13 -10.10
C GLY A 435 -14.82 -22.38 -8.68
N GLY A 436 -15.87 -21.66 -8.27
CA GLY A 436 -16.54 -21.88 -6.99
C GLY A 436 -17.17 -23.27 -6.87
N LEU A 437 -17.88 -23.73 -7.91
CA LEU A 437 -18.46 -25.08 -7.97
C LEU A 437 -17.37 -26.18 -8.01
N GLY A 438 -16.26 -25.95 -8.71
CA GLY A 438 -15.11 -26.86 -8.74
C GLY A 438 -14.44 -26.98 -7.36
N GLY A 439 -14.19 -25.84 -6.69
CA GLY A 439 -13.68 -25.81 -5.32
C GLY A 439 -14.63 -26.49 -4.33
N LEU A 440 -15.95 -26.29 -4.48
CA LEU A 440 -16.97 -26.97 -3.70
C LEU A 440 -16.94 -28.50 -3.89
N GLY A 441 -16.72 -28.95 -5.13
CA GLY A 441 -16.50 -30.36 -5.47
C GLY A 441 -15.28 -30.94 -4.75
N VAL A 442 -14.13 -30.27 -4.81
CA VAL A 442 -12.90 -30.69 -4.11
C VAL A 442 -13.12 -30.76 -2.59
N VAL A 443 -13.76 -29.75 -1.99
CA VAL A 443 -14.11 -29.76 -0.55
C VAL A 443 -15.03 -30.91 -0.18
N SER A 444 -15.97 -31.29 -1.06
CA SER A 444 -16.86 -32.43 -0.84
C SER A 444 -16.12 -33.77 -0.77
N LEU A 445 -15.00 -33.91 -1.47
CA LEU A 445 -14.15 -35.10 -1.47
C LEU A 445 -13.21 -35.15 -0.25
N ILE A 446 -12.71 -34.00 0.22
CA ILE A 446 -11.76 -33.93 1.34
C ILE A 446 -12.47 -34.04 2.71
N VAL A 447 -13.56 -33.29 2.90
CA VAL A 447 -14.19 -33.11 4.23
C VAL A 447 -15.63 -33.62 4.28
N GLY A 448 -16.32 -33.65 3.13
CA GLY A 448 -17.72 -34.09 3.02
C GLY A 448 -18.73 -33.07 3.54
N PHE A 449 -19.91 -33.02 2.90
CA PHE A 449 -20.98 -32.06 3.21
C PHE A 449 -21.74 -32.28 4.55
N ARG A 450 -21.14 -32.98 5.53
CA ARG A 450 -21.75 -33.24 6.85
C ARG A 450 -21.34 -32.22 7.93
N SER A 451 -20.26 -31.47 7.72
CA SER A 451 -19.62 -30.62 8.74
C SER A 451 -19.54 -29.13 8.39
N LEU A 452 -20.06 -28.72 7.21
CA LEU A 452 -20.04 -27.35 6.70
C LEU A 452 -21.38 -26.94 6.08
N SER A 453 -21.72 -25.66 6.21
CA SER A 453 -22.99 -25.11 5.72
C SER A 453 -22.99 -24.95 4.20
N ARG A 454 -23.72 -25.82 3.50
CA ARG A 454 -23.92 -25.74 2.04
C ARG A 454 -24.45 -24.38 1.59
N GLY A 455 -25.30 -23.75 2.41
CA GLY A 455 -25.84 -22.41 2.15
C GLY A 455 -24.76 -21.33 2.17
N ALA A 456 -23.82 -21.36 3.12
CA ALA A 456 -22.68 -20.44 3.13
C ALA A 456 -21.77 -20.65 1.91
N LEU A 457 -21.52 -21.92 1.54
CA LEU A 457 -20.65 -22.25 0.41
C LEU A 457 -21.27 -21.90 -0.96
N LEU A 458 -22.59 -21.89 -1.10
CA LEU A 458 -23.27 -21.35 -2.29
C LEU A 458 -23.31 -19.82 -2.28
N LEU A 459 -23.56 -19.21 -1.12
CA LEU A 459 -23.53 -17.75 -0.96
C LEU A 459 -22.14 -17.17 -1.26
N ASP A 460 -21.06 -17.88 -0.92
CA ASP A 460 -19.68 -17.53 -1.25
C ASP A 460 -19.44 -17.43 -2.77
N ILE A 461 -20.12 -18.22 -3.60
CA ILE A 461 -20.00 -18.10 -5.06
C ILE A 461 -20.64 -16.79 -5.53
N VAL A 462 -21.79 -16.43 -4.96
CA VAL A 462 -22.53 -15.19 -5.29
C VAL A 462 -21.75 -13.95 -4.81
N VAL A 463 -21.30 -13.96 -3.56
CA VAL A 463 -20.54 -12.85 -2.95
C VAL A 463 -19.21 -12.64 -3.67
N PHE A 464 -18.46 -13.71 -4.00
CA PHE A 464 -17.20 -13.59 -4.72
C PHE A 464 -17.40 -13.00 -6.11
N THR A 465 -18.43 -13.46 -6.83
CA THR A 465 -18.79 -12.93 -8.15
C THR A 465 -19.16 -11.43 -8.08
N GLY A 466 -19.96 -11.04 -7.08
CA GLY A 466 -20.34 -9.64 -6.85
C GLY A 466 -19.15 -8.75 -6.49
N LEU A 467 -18.31 -9.18 -5.54
CA LEU A 467 -17.11 -8.45 -5.13
C LEU A 467 -16.12 -8.29 -6.29
N ALA A 468 -15.88 -9.35 -7.06
CA ALA A 468 -15.03 -9.29 -8.24
C ALA A 468 -15.58 -8.32 -9.28
N LEU A 469 -16.87 -8.39 -9.62
CA LEU A 469 -17.53 -7.44 -10.54
C LEU A 469 -17.42 -5.98 -10.05
N VAL A 470 -17.72 -5.72 -8.77
CA VAL A 470 -17.63 -4.37 -8.18
C VAL A 470 -16.21 -3.83 -8.24
N VAL A 471 -15.19 -4.63 -7.92
CA VAL A 471 -13.79 -4.21 -8.04
C VAL A 471 -13.40 -3.99 -9.50
N ARG A 472 -13.80 -4.87 -10.42
CA ARG A 472 -13.49 -4.71 -11.86
C ARG A 472 -14.08 -3.42 -12.43
N VAL A 473 -15.34 -3.13 -12.11
CA VAL A 473 -16.04 -1.90 -12.54
C VAL A 473 -15.51 -0.66 -11.81
N SER A 474 -15.20 -0.74 -10.50
CA SER A 474 -14.64 0.39 -9.74
C SER A 474 -13.32 0.89 -10.33
N PHE A 475 -12.42 -0.03 -10.71
CA PHE A 475 -11.20 0.34 -11.46
C PHE A 475 -11.50 1.07 -12.77
N GLN A 476 -12.57 0.69 -13.49
CA GLN A 476 -12.96 1.35 -14.74
C GLN A 476 -13.57 2.72 -14.49
N SER A 477 -14.59 2.83 -13.63
CA SER A 477 -15.26 4.10 -13.33
C SER A 477 -14.29 5.14 -12.77
N LEU A 478 -13.32 4.74 -11.95
CA LEU A 478 -12.28 5.65 -11.45
C LEU A 478 -11.28 6.03 -12.55
N GLN A 479 -10.94 5.13 -13.49
CA GLN A 479 -10.15 5.50 -14.68
C GLN A 479 -10.90 6.51 -15.57
N THR A 480 -12.23 6.41 -15.70
CA THR A 480 -13.03 7.42 -16.43
C THR A 480 -13.10 8.75 -15.67
N ALA A 481 -13.28 8.72 -14.34
CA ALA A 481 -13.40 9.93 -13.52
C ALA A 481 -12.08 10.71 -13.36
N LEU A 482 -10.94 10.01 -13.28
CA LEU A 482 -9.61 10.63 -13.30
C LEU A 482 -9.13 10.92 -14.74
N GLY A 483 -9.78 10.34 -15.75
CA GLY A 483 -9.34 10.25 -17.15
C GLY A 483 -9.62 11.46 -18.04
N ALA A 484 -9.58 12.67 -17.48
CA ALA A 484 -9.85 13.99 -18.09
C ALA A 484 -11.33 14.46 -18.06
N PRO A 485 -11.59 15.79 -18.09
CA PRO A 485 -12.93 16.35 -18.29
C PRO A 485 -13.55 15.90 -19.61
N ALA A 486 -14.89 15.89 -19.67
CA ALA A 486 -15.65 15.44 -20.82
C ALA A 486 -15.42 16.32 -22.07
N ALA A 487 -14.60 15.84 -23.00
CA ALA A 487 -14.57 16.36 -24.36
C ALA A 487 -15.91 16.05 -25.04
N THR A 488 -16.52 17.06 -25.67
CA THR A 488 -17.77 16.92 -26.42
C THR A 488 -17.53 16.14 -27.70
N ALA A 489 -18.14 14.95 -27.82
CA ALA A 489 -17.98 14.09 -28.99
C ALA A 489 -18.46 14.76 -30.30
N PRO A 490 -17.70 14.68 -31.41
CA PRO A 490 -18.13 15.18 -32.71
C PRO A 490 -19.39 14.46 -33.22
N THR A 491 -20.38 15.22 -33.70
CA THR A 491 -21.69 14.68 -34.09
C THR A 491 -21.79 14.32 -35.59
N THR A 492 -20.86 13.51 -36.12
CA THR A 492 -21.03 12.67 -37.33
C THR A 492 -19.76 11.83 -37.60
N PRO A 493 -19.87 10.59 -38.15
CA PRO A 493 -18.71 9.77 -38.55
C PRO A 493 -18.25 10.10 -39.99
N THR A 494 -16.94 10.05 -40.31
CA THR A 494 -16.46 10.45 -41.65
C THR A 494 -15.40 9.58 -42.35
N ARG A 495 -14.61 8.72 -41.67
CA ARG A 495 -13.83 7.61 -42.27
C ARG A 495 -13.39 6.57 -41.24
N ARG A 496 -13.29 5.31 -41.68
CA ARG A 496 -12.71 4.18 -40.93
C ARG A 496 -11.26 3.95 -41.31
N VAL A 497 -10.36 3.84 -40.33
CA VAL A 497 -8.91 3.69 -40.54
C VAL A 497 -8.31 2.47 -39.85
N LEU A 498 -7.33 1.84 -40.50
CA LEU A 498 -6.44 0.82 -39.92
C LEU A 498 -5.12 1.45 -39.49
N LEU A 499 -4.69 1.19 -38.26
CA LEU A 499 -3.45 1.75 -37.69
C LEU A 499 -2.28 0.78 -37.88
N TRP A 500 -1.26 1.15 -38.66
CA TRP A 500 -0.04 0.33 -38.81
C TRP A 500 1.02 0.74 -37.77
N GLY A 501 1.45 -0.23 -36.96
CA GLY A 501 2.37 -0.08 -35.83
C GLY A 501 1.65 -0.04 -34.47
N ALA A 502 1.67 -1.16 -33.75
CA ALA A 502 0.98 -1.31 -32.46
C ALA A 502 1.87 -0.92 -31.25
N ASP A 503 2.45 0.29 -31.30
CA ASP A 503 3.38 0.80 -30.29
C ASP A 503 2.75 1.76 -29.25
N ALA A 504 3.57 2.31 -28.36
CA ALA A 504 3.14 3.26 -27.33
C ALA A 504 2.85 4.68 -27.86
N THR A 505 3.16 4.96 -29.13
CA THR A 505 2.92 6.24 -29.79
C THR A 505 1.58 6.22 -30.52
N SER A 506 1.23 5.14 -31.21
CA SER A 506 -0.11 4.95 -31.81
C SER A 506 -1.21 4.92 -30.74
N ALA A 507 -0.92 4.38 -29.56
CA ALA A 507 -1.72 4.47 -28.35
C ALA A 507 -2.09 5.92 -27.92
N LEU A 508 -1.20 6.90 -28.13
CA LEU A 508 -1.45 8.31 -27.84
C LEU A 508 -2.20 9.00 -28.99
N LEU A 509 -1.87 8.64 -30.23
CA LEU A 509 -2.49 9.17 -31.44
C LEU A 509 -4.00 8.87 -31.50
N ILE A 510 -4.46 7.67 -31.12
CA ILE A 510 -5.89 7.32 -31.10
C ILE A 510 -6.75 8.42 -30.46
N ARG A 511 -6.35 8.91 -29.27
CA ARG A 511 -7.11 9.93 -28.54
C ARG A 511 -7.19 11.25 -29.33
N GLN A 512 -6.08 11.68 -29.91
CA GLN A 512 -6.02 12.93 -30.68
C GLN A 512 -6.74 12.84 -32.03
N LEU A 513 -6.74 11.68 -32.68
CA LEU A 513 -7.40 11.46 -33.97
C LEU A 513 -8.92 11.49 -33.85
N THR A 514 -9.47 10.85 -32.81
CA THR A 514 -10.90 10.92 -32.48
C THR A 514 -11.31 12.33 -32.06
N ASP A 515 -10.47 13.05 -31.29
CA ASP A 515 -10.75 14.42 -30.84
C ASP A 515 -10.63 15.50 -31.94
N ARG A 516 -9.90 15.26 -33.05
CA ARG A 516 -9.59 16.30 -34.06
C ARG A 516 -9.94 16.01 -35.52
N GLU A 517 -9.83 14.77 -36.00
CA GLU A 517 -9.96 14.47 -37.44
C GLU A 517 -11.23 13.68 -37.81
N ALA A 518 -12.10 13.38 -36.83
CA ALA A 518 -13.34 12.59 -36.99
C ALA A 518 -13.11 11.19 -37.61
N LEU A 519 -11.89 10.66 -37.46
CA LEU A 519 -11.47 9.33 -37.88
C LEU A 519 -11.90 8.27 -36.85
N GLU A 520 -12.49 7.18 -37.33
CA GLU A 520 -12.85 6.00 -36.56
C GLU A 520 -11.78 4.90 -36.76
N PRO A 521 -10.86 4.68 -35.81
CA PRO A 521 -9.88 3.61 -35.93
C PRO A 521 -10.55 2.26 -35.65
N VAL A 522 -10.47 1.32 -36.60
CA VAL A 522 -11.18 0.02 -36.55
C VAL A 522 -10.30 -1.12 -36.02
N GLY A 523 -8.99 -1.04 -36.24
CA GLY A 523 -8.07 -2.11 -35.92
C GLY A 523 -6.60 -1.70 -36.05
N PHE A 524 -5.73 -2.59 -35.62
CA PHE A 524 -4.28 -2.50 -35.81
C PHE A 524 -3.79 -3.47 -36.88
N LEU A 525 -2.71 -3.09 -37.55
CA LEU A 525 -1.83 -3.98 -38.30
C LEU A 525 -0.46 -3.98 -37.62
N ASP A 526 0.11 -5.16 -37.39
CA ASP A 526 1.47 -5.30 -36.85
C ASP A 526 2.14 -6.58 -37.37
N ASP A 527 3.37 -6.44 -37.85
CA ASP A 527 4.15 -7.55 -38.44
C ASP A 527 4.65 -8.54 -37.37
N ASN A 528 4.57 -8.19 -36.07
CA ASN A 528 4.91 -9.09 -34.99
C ASN A 528 3.80 -10.12 -34.76
N VAL A 529 4.06 -11.36 -35.17
CA VAL A 529 3.15 -12.51 -35.00
C VAL A 529 2.64 -12.69 -33.55
N LEU A 530 3.44 -12.31 -32.54
CA LEU A 530 3.04 -12.38 -31.13
C LEU A 530 1.96 -11.35 -30.72
N MET A 531 1.73 -10.33 -31.55
CA MET A 531 0.73 -9.27 -31.33
C MET A 531 -0.59 -9.56 -32.05
N GLN A 532 -0.63 -10.48 -33.02
CA GLN A 532 -1.83 -10.78 -33.79
C GLN A 532 -2.96 -11.29 -32.88
N GLY A 533 -4.18 -10.78 -33.07
CA GLY A 533 -5.34 -11.07 -32.21
C GLY A 533 -5.32 -10.39 -30.83
N CYS A 534 -4.25 -9.69 -30.44
CA CYS A 534 -4.25 -8.91 -29.21
C CYS A 534 -5.14 -7.65 -29.34
N THR A 535 -5.81 -7.28 -28.24
CA THR A 535 -6.66 -6.08 -28.17
C THR A 535 -5.91 -4.94 -27.49
N ILE A 536 -5.74 -3.83 -28.20
CA ILE A 536 -4.97 -2.65 -27.81
C ILE A 536 -5.90 -1.45 -27.92
N HIS A 537 -6.11 -0.72 -26.83
CA HIS A 537 -7.02 0.44 -26.79
C HIS A 537 -8.46 0.13 -27.27
N GLY A 538 -8.91 -1.13 -27.18
CA GLY A 538 -10.23 -1.59 -27.61
C GLY A 538 -10.29 -2.09 -29.05
N LEU A 539 -9.22 -1.88 -29.82
CA LEU A 539 -9.06 -2.29 -31.21
C LEU A 539 -8.23 -3.57 -31.28
N THR A 540 -8.53 -4.47 -32.21
CA THR A 540 -7.79 -5.73 -32.35
C THR A 540 -6.71 -5.63 -33.43
N VAL A 541 -5.56 -6.26 -33.21
CA VAL A 541 -4.55 -6.48 -34.27
C VAL A 541 -5.10 -7.52 -35.25
N LEU A 542 -5.55 -7.08 -36.42
CA LEU A 542 -6.25 -7.92 -37.40
C LEU A 542 -5.32 -8.77 -38.26
N GLY A 543 -4.04 -8.42 -38.34
CA GLY A 543 -3.01 -9.14 -39.09
C GLY A 543 -1.71 -8.33 -39.23
N ASP A 544 -0.81 -8.85 -40.05
CA ASP A 544 0.39 -8.16 -40.54
C ASP A 544 0.09 -7.24 -41.75
N SER A 545 1.13 -6.57 -42.27
CA SER A 545 1.04 -5.70 -43.44
C SER A 545 0.60 -6.37 -44.75
N THR A 546 0.64 -7.70 -44.88
CA THR A 546 0.23 -8.38 -46.13
C THR A 546 -1.29 -8.45 -46.26
N ARG A 547 -2.00 -8.69 -45.15
CA ARG A 547 -3.47 -8.72 -45.09
C ARG A 547 -4.12 -7.34 -45.24
N ALA A 548 -3.32 -6.28 -45.29
CA ALA A 548 -3.78 -4.90 -45.42
C ALA A 548 -4.62 -4.67 -46.69
N ALA A 549 -4.20 -5.25 -47.83
CA ALA A 549 -4.92 -5.12 -49.09
C ALA A 549 -6.29 -5.82 -49.05
N ASP A 550 -6.38 -6.99 -48.41
CA ASP A 550 -7.63 -7.76 -48.29
C ASP A 550 -8.62 -7.03 -47.38
N LEU A 551 -8.19 -6.55 -46.19
CA LEU A 551 -9.05 -5.81 -45.26
C LEU A 551 -9.63 -4.51 -45.86
N LEU A 552 -8.93 -3.90 -46.81
CA LEU A 552 -9.38 -2.73 -47.57
C LEU A 552 -10.25 -3.07 -48.81
N ARG A 553 -10.32 -4.35 -49.21
CA ARG A 553 -11.22 -4.89 -50.25
C ARG A 553 -12.51 -5.43 -49.63
N ASP A 554 -12.39 -6.14 -48.51
CA ASP A 554 -13.48 -6.64 -47.67
C ASP A 554 -14.28 -5.49 -47.00
N GLY A 555 -13.83 -4.24 -47.17
CA GLY A 555 -14.51 -3.05 -46.66
C GLY A 555 -14.46 -2.90 -45.14
N VAL A 556 -13.47 -3.49 -44.46
CA VAL A 556 -13.28 -3.39 -43.00
C VAL A 556 -12.83 -1.98 -42.61
N ALA A 557 -11.96 -1.38 -43.42
CA ALA A 557 -11.54 0.02 -43.31
C ALA A 557 -11.49 0.70 -44.69
N ASP A 558 -11.43 2.03 -44.68
CA ASP A 558 -11.44 2.86 -45.88
C ASP A 558 -10.00 3.26 -46.29
N GLU A 559 -9.12 3.46 -45.30
CA GLU A 559 -7.76 4.00 -45.43
C GLU A 559 -6.81 3.40 -44.35
N ILE A 560 -5.48 3.39 -44.60
CA ILE A 560 -4.46 2.98 -43.62
C ILE A 560 -3.66 4.20 -43.14
N LEU A 561 -3.42 4.24 -41.84
CA LEU A 561 -2.69 5.30 -41.15
C LEU A 561 -1.40 4.72 -40.52
N ILE A 562 -0.26 5.13 -41.05
CA ILE A 562 1.06 4.73 -40.55
C ILE A 562 1.40 5.59 -39.33
N THR A 563 1.60 4.93 -38.18
CA THR A 563 1.79 5.60 -36.88
C THR A 563 3.07 5.22 -36.16
N GLY A 564 3.62 4.03 -36.42
CA GLY A 564 4.88 3.58 -35.81
C GLY A 564 6.12 4.29 -36.35
N LEU A 565 7.04 4.66 -35.46
CA LEU A 565 8.35 5.26 -35.81
C LEU A 565 9.36 4.24 -36.39
N THR A 566 8.99 2.95 -36.44
CA THR A 566 9.85 1.81 -36.78
C THR A 566 9.46 1.11 -38.09
N VAL A 567 8.64 1.75 -38.94
CA VAL A 567 8.26 1.19 -40.24
C VAL A 567 9.35 1.50 -41.27
N ASP A 568 10.11 0.48 -41.67
CA ASP A 568 11.18 0.60 -42.67
C ASP A 568 10.63 1.07 -44.04
N GLU A 569 11.33 2.01 -44.70
CA GLU A 569 10.92 2.55 -46.00
C GLU A 569 10.66 1.48 -47.10
N PRO A 570 11.44 0.39 -47.23
CA PRO A 570 11.12 -0.70 -48.17
C PRO A 570 9.77 -1.38 -47.89
N ARG A 571 9.37 -1.52 -46.63
CA ARG A 571 8.04 -2.06 -46.26
C ARG A 571 6.94 -1.06 -46.58
N ARG A 572 7.18 0.24 -46.33
CA ARG A 572 6.24 1.30 -46.68
C ARG A 572 5.97 1.33 -48.18
N LEU A 573 7.00 1.19 -49.01
CA LEU A 573 6.88 1.07 -50.46
C LEU A 573 6.04 -0.15 -50.86
N ALA A 574 6.35 -1.33 -50.35
CA ALA A 574 5.59 -2.55 -50.63
C ALA A 574 4.10 -2.44 -50.24
N LEU A 575 3.78 -1.80 -49.11
CA LEU A 575 2.37 -1.53 -48.73
C LEU A 575 1.70 -0.56 -49.71
N VAL A 576 2.37 0.53 -50.07
CA VAL A 576 1.84 1.54 -51.01
C VAL A 576 1.62 0.95 -52.41
N GLU A 577 2.47 0.03 -52.86
CA GLU A 577 2.28 -0.73 -54.10
C GLU A 577 1.09 -1.70 -54.02
N ALA A 578 0.91 -2.39 -52.89
CA ALA A 578 -0.19 -3.35 -52.70
C ALA A 578 -1.58 -2.71 -52.50
N VAL A 579 -1.63 -1.48 -51.98
CA VAL A 579 -2.86 -0.80 -51.52
C VAL A 579 -3.23 0.42 -52.38
N GLY A 580 -2.25 1.06 -53.02
CA GLY A 580 -2.42 2.34 -53.73
C GLY A 580 -2.17 3.54 -52.80
N GLN A 581 -1.41 4.53 -53.29
CA GLN A 581 -0.95 5.68 -52.51
C GLN A 581 -2.07 6.55 -51.92
N GLU A 582 -3.23 6.62 -52.59
CA GLU A 582 -4.39 7.41 -52.13
C GLU A 582 -5.08 6.85 -50.87
N ARG A 583 -4.77 5.60 -50.47
CA ARG A 583 -5.35 4.93 -49.29
C ARG A 583 -4.33 4.73 -48.16
N VAL A 584 -3.20 5.45 -48.17
CA VAL A 584 -2.13 5.34 -47.16
C VAL A 584 -1.64 6.72 -46.72
N ARG A 585 -1.90 7.11 -45.47
CA ARG A 585 -1.36 8.32 -44.82
C ARG A 585 -0.27 8.00 -43.83
N GLN A 586 0.73 8.86 -43.69
CA GLN A 586 1.71 8.81 -42.60
C GLN A 586 1.62 10.08 -41.75
N LEU A 587 1.45 9.91 -40.44
CA LEU A 587 1.62 11.00 -39.48
C LEU A 587 3.09 11.06 -39.03
N ARG A 588 3.69 12.24 -39.10
CA ARG A 588 5.02 12.53 -38.54
C ARG A 588 4.88 13.58 -37.45
N VAL A 589 5.22 13.22 -36.22
CA VAL A 589 5.24 14.15 -35.07
C VAL A 589 6.63 14.77 -34.97
N SER A 590 6.76 16.03 -35.39
CA SER A 590 7.99 16.82 -35.26
C SER A 590 7.90 17.77 -34.07
N LEU A 591 8.94 17.78 -33.23
CA LEU A 591 9.11 18.78 -32.17
C LEU A 591 9.90 19.98 -32.73
N GLU A 592 9.20 21.08 -33.01
CA GLU A 592 9.87 22.33 -33.38
C GLU A 592 10.38 23.09 -32.15
N PRO A 593 11.56 23.73 -32.22
CA PRO A 593 12.02 24.62 -31.16
C PRO A 593 11.16 25.88 -31.16
N SER A 594 10.58 26.21 -30.00
CA SER A 594 9.81 27.44 -29.80
C SER A 594 10.66 28.66 -30.17
N ARG A 595 10.30 29.36 -31.25
CA ARG A 595 10.85 30.67 -31.57
C ARG A 595 10.21 31.68 -30.62
N ALA A 596 11.05 32.44 -29.90
CA ALA A 596 10.57 33.61 -29.18
C ALA A 596 9.92 34.59 -30.18
N PRO A 597 8.81 35.26 -29.81
CA PRO A 597 8.28 36.35 -30.64
C PRO A 597 9.32 37.46 -30.74
N SER A 598 9.48 37.98 -31.96
CA SER A 598 10.39 39.08 -32.33
C SER A 598 9.75 40.44 -32.14
#